data_AF-A0A7E5VV02-F1
#
_entry.id   AF-A0A7E5VV02-F1
#
_cell.length_a   1.000
_cell.length_b   1.000
_cell.length_c   1.000
_cell.angle_alpha   90.00
_cell.angle_beta   90.00
_cell.angle_gamma   90.00
#
_symmetry.space_group_name_H-M   'P 1'
#
loop_
_entity.id
_entity.type
_entity.pdbx_description
1 polymer ?
#
loop_
_entity_poly.entity_id
_entity_poly.type
_entity_poly.pdbx_seq_one_letter_code
_entity_poly.pdbx_strand_id
1 'polypeptide(L)'
;MLKLGVWFITIYGLIFNISAQDPVANLPQGRIVGIKAYTEGSVTPVEIYYGVPYATPPKGRYRFSAPERHVGWRRTYFAHRIPPHCPHIGDSDTDNYSEDCLYLNIWTPRRSDGKTLPVVVILYSETWTEAGISLPCQELAADGVVVVTVMYRLHLLAFFTLRSISARGNLALLDQYLAFLWVRDNIAAFGGDPTAITVLGHSAGADSLLYHITSPRSVGLFQRAIIMSPFDIWKALDEQNFIGVTEVERISREIAHSLGCKSNKDQEILQCMRERPLSDIMALYSNETWSRAMQPISDSFLPSSEQFLPRSLLAALSVSKFENLQLDVMLGACDLEGLRYNDDEYKILMKRGKSYLSDYANRKVIPNSLRLLSLDRLDGLPMLSQAVQWEYLIDKSRKSSETLNTIEFIGRVETSAKWSAGIALVAARLARKVNRLYVYRYSQPAGVDMNGRNYNFSGAAHGTDLVSMLGDALMLQVARRPSTVDEKKVSQVFRRYVTNFVKFGSPEDDNLWLRYKIGDAKIYDIHDVDAAKTSSHSAERDVRFWLQYLPELVNLIQSVEKTEQLTGPKGDNRFRGGVFAMCGVALALLLLLCVCAILLHRQRSRHFTVANDDHH
;
A
#
# COMPACT_ATOMS: atom_id res chain seq x y z
N MET A 1 68.49 -19.61 6.88
CA MET A 1 68.80 -20.85 6.12
C MET A 1 67.92 -21.97 6.65
N LEU A 2 67.38 -22.75 5.72
CA LEU A 2 66.17 -23.56 5.87
C LEU A 2 66.29 -24.72 6.86
N LYS A 3 65.18 -24.95 7.58
CA LYS A 3 64.91 -26.10 8.43
C LYS A 3 64.44 -27.30 7.58
N LEU A 4 65.14 -28.41 7.76
CA LEU A 4 64.66 -29.75 8.13
C LEU A 4 63.15 -30.06 7.97
N GLY A 5 62.86 -31.24 7.40
CA GLY A 5 61.72 -32.02 7.87
C GLY A 5 61.01 -32.93 6.85
N VAL A 6 61.66 -34.03 6.49
CA VAL A 6 61.10 -35.40 6.36
C VAL A 6 59.79 -35.60 5.56
N TRP A 7 59.95 -36.30 4.44
CA TRP A 7 58.91 -37.03 3.72
C TRP A 7 58.59 -38.39 4.37
N PHE A 8 57.32 -38.81 4.21
CA PHE A 8 56.72 -40.16 4.29
C PHE A 8 55.62 -40.30 5.35
N ILE A 9 54.36 -40.24 4.89
CA ILE A 9 53.35 -41.30 4.95
C ILE A 9 52.17 -40.83 4.08
N THR A 10 52.02 -41.45 2.92
CA THR A 10 50.88 -41.32 2.02
C THR A 10 50.01 -42.58 2.16
N ILE A 11 48.69 -42.40 2.08
CA ILE A 11 47.66 -43.42 1.85
C ILE A 11 47.22 -44.19 3.11
N TYR A 12 46.19 -43.68 3.79
CA TYR A 12 44.95 -44.39 4.16
C TYR A 12 44.05 -43.42 4.95
N GLY A 13 43.43 -42.49 4.22
CA GLY A 13 42.36 -41.65 4.72
C GLY A 13 41.30 -41.63 3.63
N LEU A 14 40.53 -42.71 3.54
CA LEU A 14 39.30 -42.78 2.77
C LEU A 14 38.48 -41.55 3.15
N ILE A 15 38.44 -40.60 2.23
CA ILE A 15 37.55 -39.46 2.23
C ILE A 15 36.14 -40.05 2.21
N PHE A 16 35.54 -40.23 3.38
CA PHE A 16 34.08 -40.18 3.51
C PHE A 16 33.68 -38.73 3.24
N ASN A 17 33.76 -38.32 1.99
CA ASN A 17 32.86 -37.30 1.47
C ASN A 17 31.48 -37.95 1.54
N ILE A 18 30.81 -37.82 2.68
CA ILE A 18 29.36 -37.82 2.69
C ILE A 18 28.98 -36.61 1.84
N SER A 19 28.96 -36.79 0.52
CA SER A 19 28.25 -35.89 -0.36
C SER A 19 26.82 -35.94 0.14
N ALA A 20 26.44 -34.95 0.92
CA ALA A 20 25.08 -34.84 1.43
C ALA A 20 24.18 -34.79 0.21
N GLN A 21 23.46 -35.89 -0.04
CA GLN A 21 22.66 -36.08 -1.25
C GLN A 21 21.76 -34.85 -1.46
N ASP A 22 21.75 -34.33 -2.69
CA ASP A 22 20.93 -33.18 -3.05
C ASP A 22 19.45 -33.49 -2.76
N PRO A 23 18.69 -32.52 -2.22
CA PRO A 23 17.31 -32.73 -1.87
C PRO A 23 16.46 -32.95 -3.12
N VAL A 24 15.59 -33.96 -3.07
CA VAL A 24 14.74 -34.37 -4.20
C VAL A 24 13.27 -34.24 -3.81
N ALA A 25 12.47 -33.74 -4.75
CA ALA A 25 11.01 -33.73 -4.70
C ALA A 25 10.45 -34.41 -5.96
N ASN A 26 9.43 -35.25 -5.80
CA ASN A 26 8.74 -35.92 -6.90
C ASN A 26 7.35 -35.33 -7.06
N LEU A 27 7.09 -34.71 -8.21
CA LEU A 27 5.80 -34.11 -8.55
C LEU A 27 5.13 -34.87 -9.69
N PRO A 28 3.79 -34.75 -9.86
CA PRO A 28 3.11 -35.22 -11.05
C PRO A 28 3.69 -34.66 -12.36
N GLN A 29 4.21 -33.43 -12.33
CA GLN A 29 4.84 -32.72 -13.44
C GLN A 29 6.25 -33.22 -13.75
N GLY A 30 6.89 -33.95 -12.82
CA GLY A 30 8.22 -34.50 -12.97
C GLY A 30 9.07 -34.39 -11.70
N ARG A 31 10.28 -34.96 -11.76
CA ARG A 31 11.24 -34.97 -10.65
C ARG A 31 12.05 -33.67 -10.60
N ILE A 32 12.23 -33.11 -9.39
CA ILE A 32 13.04 -31.91 -9.13
C ILE A 32 14.16 -32.23 -8.15
N VAL A 33 15.34 -31.64 -8.38
CA VAL A 33 16.49 -31.65 -7.47
C VAL A 33 16.80 -30.21 -7.06
N GLY A 34 16.93 -29.95 -5.77
CA GLY A 34 17.26 -28.65 -5.19
C GLY A 34 18.67 -28.63 -4.59
N ILE A 35 18.93 -27.63 -3.74
CA ILE A 35 20.19 -27.46 -3.00
C ILE A 35 19.93 -27.32 -1.49
N LYS A 36 20.98 -27.36 -0.68
CA LYS A 36 20.92 -27.11 0.77
C LYS A 36 21.63 -25.82 1.12
N ALA A 37 21.06 -25.05 2.03
CA ALA A 37 21.70 -23.89 2.64
C ALA A 37 21.62 -24.00 4.18
N TYR A 38 22.60 -23.43 4.86
CA TYR A 38 22.65 -23.37 6.32
C TYR A 38 22.48 -21.92 6.76
N THR A 39 21.63 -21.70 7.76
CA THR A 39 21.49 -20.41 8.43
C THR A 39 22.47 -20.32 9.59
N GLU A 40 22.81 -19.10 10.01
CA GLU A 40 23.72 -18.85 11.13
C GLU A 40 23.22 -19.57 12.40
N GLY A 41 24.08 -20.39 13.01
CA GLY A 41 23.75 -21.13 14.23
C GLY A 41 22.88 -22.38 14.04
N SER A 42 22.43 -22.72 12.81
CA SER A 42 21.65 -23.93 12.55
C SER A 42 22.54 -25.10 12.11
N VAL A 43 22.34 -26.26 12.73
CA VAL A 43 22.95 -27.54 12.29
C VAL A 43 22.09 -28.28 11.25
N THR A 44 20.83 -27.87 11.08
CA THR A 44 19.91 -28.43 10.10
C THR A 44 19.83 -27.52 8.87
N PRO A 45 20.05 -28.05 7.66
CA PRO A 45 19.93 -27.25 6.45
C PRO A 45 18.48 -26.95 6.11
N VAL A 46 18.27 -25.82 5.43
CA VAL A 46 17.06 -25.53 4.65
C VAL A 46 17.29 -26.06 3.24
N GLU A 47 16.33 -26.82 2.71
CA GLU A 47 16.33 -27.22 1.31
C GLU A 47 15.74 -26.09 0.45
N ILE A 48 16.37 -25.82 -0.69
CA ILE A 48 15.99 -24.73 -1.58
C ILE A 48 15.80 -25.27 -2.99
N TYR A 49 14.69 -24.88 -3.63
CA TYR A 49 14.36 -25.20 -5.02
C TYR A 49 14.09 -23.89 -5.75
N TYR A 50 15.03 -23.45 -6.59
CA TYR A 50 14.88 -22.25 -7.39
C TYR A 50 14.23 -22.54 -8.75
N GLY A 51 13.38 -21.63 -9.22
CA GLY A 51 12.89 -21.66 -10.60
C GLY A 51 11.93 -22.79 -10.91
N VAL A 52 11.05 -23.20 -9.99
CA VAL A 52 10.05 -24.24 -10.26
C VAL A 52 8.93 -23.66 -11.15
N PRO A 53 8.74 -24.14 -12.39
CA PRO A 53 7.75 -23.53 -13.30
C PRO A 53 6.33 -23.92 -12.89
N TYR A 54 5.48 -22.91 -12.66
CA TYR A 54 4.05 -23.12 -12.36
C TYR A 54 3.16 -22.89 -13.58
N ALA A 55 3.64 -22.14 -14.57
CA ALA A 55 2.92 -21.81 -15.79
C ALA A 55 3.77 -22.04 -17.05
N THR A 56 3.10 -22.17 -18.18
CA THR A 56 3.73 -22.15 -19.52
C THR A 56 4.33 -20.76 -19.77
N PRO A 57 5.53 -20.64 -20.38
CA PRO A 57 6.16 -19.35 -20.64
C PRO A 57 5.23 -18.42 -21.45
N PRO A 58 4.95 -17.18 -20.97
CA PRO A 58 3.99 -16.27 -21.60
C PRO A 58 4.59 -15.53 -22.82
N LYS A 59 5.19 -16.28 -23.76
CA LYS A 59 5.86 -15.77 -24.96
C LYS A 59 5.05 -16.01 -26.23
N GLY A 60 5.33 -15.21 -27.27
CA GLY A 60 4.69 -15.34 -28.58
C GLY A 60 3.16 -15.27 -28.47
N ARG A 61 2.45 -16.33 -28.88
CA ARG A 61 0.99 -16.38 -28.78
C ARG A 61 0.44 -16.27 -27.35
N TYR A 62 1.25 -16.62 -26.34
CA TYR A 62 0.87 -16.54 -24.93
C TYR A 62 1.13 -15.16 -24.31
N ARG A 63 1.88 -14.28 -25.00
CA ARG A 63 2.05 -12.90 -24.55
C ARG A 63 0.69 -12.20 -24.47
N PHE A 64 0.50 -11.42 -23.40
CA PHE A 64 -0.76 -10.76 -23.05
C PHE A 64 -1.98 -11.69 -22.84
N SER A 65 -1.74 -12.99 -22.62
CA SER A 65 -2.80 -13.99 -22.39
C SER A 65 -2.82 -14.43 -20.93
N ALA A 66 -3.97 -14.93 -20.47
CA ALA A 66 -4.06 -15.60 -19.17
C ALA A 66 -3.05 -16.77 -19.10
N PRO A 67 -2.42 -17.02 -17.94
CA PRO A 67 -1.42 -18.06 -17.82
C PRO A 67 -2.05 -19.46 -17.91
N GLU A 68 -1.33 -20.38 -18.52
CA GLU A 68 -1.71 -21.80 -18.62
C GLU A 68 -0.80 -22.64 -17.73
N ARG A 69 -1.33 -23.73 -17.15
CA ARG A 69 -0.53 -24.65 -16.33
C ARG A 69 0.67 -25.18 -17.11
N HIS A 70 1.82 -25.30 -16.46
CA HIS A 70 2.98 -25.92 -17.07
C HIS A 70 2.71 -27.41 -17.31
N VAL A 71 3.04 -27.92 -18.51
CA VAL A 71 2.78 -29.32 -18.92
C VAL A 71 3.68 -30.36 -18.23
N GLY A 72 4.65 -29.90 -17.45
CA GLY A 72 5.68 -30.72 -16.79
C GLY A 72 6.93 -30.92 -17.64
N TRP A 73 7.86 -31.72 -17.13
CA TRP A 73 9.17 -31.98 -17.72
C TRP A 73 9.48 -33.48 -17.73
N ARG A 74 10.08 -33.96 -18.82
CA ARG A 74 10.40 -35.40 -18.99
C ARG A 74 11.65 -35.84 -18.26
N ARG A 75 12.66 -34.97 -18.20
CA ARG A 75 13.95 -35.23 -17.52
C ARG A 75 13.97 -34.49 -16.21
N THR A 76 14.69 -35.01 -15.22
CA THR A 76 14.89 -34.34 -13.92
C THR A 76 15.23 -32.86 -14.09
N TYR A 77 14.48 -31.99 -13.40
CA TYR A 77 14.69 -30.56 -13.38
C TYR A 77 15.64 -30.18 -12.23
N PHE A 78 16.72 -29.47 -12.54
CA PHE A 78 17.72 -29.04 -11.55
C PHE A 78 17.45 -27.60 -11.12
N ALA A 79 16.78 -27.45 -9.98
CA ALA A 79 16.33 -26.19 -9.38
C ALA A 79 17.44 -25.50 -8.57
N HIS A 80 18.64 -25.39 -9.14
CA HIS A 80 19.85 -24.95 -8.41
C HIS A 80 20.17 -23.46 -8.57
N ARG A 81 19.50 -22.76 -9.50
CA ARG A 81 19.79 -21.37 -9.86
C ARG A 81 18.50 -20.59 -9.98
N ILE A 82 18.56 -19.33 -9.56
CA ILE A 82 17.46 -18.37 -9.73
C ILE A 82 17.30 -18.12 -11.25
N PRO A 83 16.09 -18.28 -11.81
CA PRO A 83 15.84 -17.97 -13.22
C PRO A 83 15.78 -16.45 -13.43
N PRO A 84 15.86 -15.98 -14.71
CA PRO A 84 15.62 -14.58 -15.03
C PRO A 84 14.25 -14.10 -14.48
N HIS A 85 14.20 -12.88 -13.96
CA HIS A 85 12.95 -12.29 -13.45
C HIS A 85 12.09 -11.74 -14.60
N CYS A 86 10.84 -11.38 -14.30
CA CYS A 86 9.94 -10.81 -15.30
C CYS A 86 10.37 -9.40 -15.72
N PRO A 87 10.23 -9.01 -17.00
CA PRO A 87 10.70 -7.72 -17.48
C PRO A 87 9.99 -6.56 -16.76
N HIS A 88 10.76 -5.59 -16.25
CA HIS A 88 10.24 -4.50 -15.40
C HIS A 88 11.07 -3.21 -15.57
N ILE A 89 10.69 -2.10 -14.91
CA ILE A 89 11.42 -0.82 -15.03
C ILE A 89 12.85 -0.96 -14.50
N GLY A 90 13.81 -0.32 -15.17
CA GLY A 90 15.21 -0.28 -14.75
C GLY A 90 16.05 -1.47 -15.23
N ASP A 91 15.42 -2.48 -15.84
CA ASP A 91 16.12 -3.55 -16.54
C ASP A 91 16.92 -3.00 -17.72
N SER A 92 18.23 -3.27 -17.69
CA SER A 92 19.18 -2.87 -18.73
C SER A 92 20.06 -4.03 -19.20
N ASP A 93 20.29 -5.01 -18.33
CA ASP A 93 21.03 -6.23 -18.62
C ASP A 93 20.07 -7.35 -19.07
N THR A 94 20.11 -7.68 -20.36
CA THR A 94 19.25 -8.69 -21.00
C THR A 94 19.47 -10.10 -20.47
N ASP A 95 20.58 -10.37 -19.76
CA ASP A 95 20.85 -11.69 -19.20
C ASP A 95 20.06 -11.96 -17.91
N ASN A 96 19.53 -10.90 -17.27
CA ASN A 96 18.86 -11.02 -15.97
C ASN A 96 17.33 -11.12 -16.06
N TYR A 97 16.71 -10.79 -17.19
CA TYR A 97 15.25 -10.82 -17.36
C TYR A 97 14.79 -11.60 -18.59
N SER A 98 13.58 -12.14 -18.54
CA SER A 98 12.96 -12.86 -19.66
C SER A 98 11.44 -12.83 -19.52
N GLU A 99 10.70 -12.84 -20.63
CA GLU A 99 9.26 -13.11 -20.58
C GLU A 99 8.95 -14.52 -20.05
N ASP A 100 9.89 -15.46 -20.21
CA ASP A 100 9.83 -16.74 -19.51
C ASP A 100 10.28 -16.52 -18.06
N CYS A 101 9.35 -16.14 -17.20
CA CYS A 101 9.61 -15.74 -15.81
C CYS A 101 8.58 -16.27 -14.79
N LEU A 102 7.62 -17.11 -15.20
CA LEU A 102 6.54 -17.59 -14.32
C LEU A 102 7.00 -18.78 -13.47
N TYR A 103 7.82 -18.47 -12.46
CA TYR A 103 8.49 -19.43 -11.60
C TYR A 103 8.18 -19.22 -10.12
N LEU A 104 8.36 -20.28 -9.34
CA LEU A 104 8.34 -20.29 -7.88
C LEU A 104 9.76 -20.58 -7.36
N ASN A 105 10.10 -20.02 -6.21
CA ASN A 105 11.22 -20.51 -5.41
C ASN A 105 10.70 -21.03 -4.07
N ILE A 106 11.25 -22.14 -3.59
CA ILE A 106 10.74 -22.84 -2.40
C ILE A 106 11.87 -23.07 -1.41
N TRP A 107 11.67 -22.68 -0.15
CA TRP A 107 12.54 -22.96 0.99
C TRP A 107 11.80 -23.82 2.00
N THR A 108 12.38 -24.94 2.40
CA THR A 108 11.73 -25.88 3.33
C THR A 108 12.70 -26.44 4.37
N PRO A 109 12.41 -26.30 5.68
CA PRO A 109 13.16 -26.93 6.76
C PRO A 109 12.68 -28.37 6.93
N ARG A 110 13.02 -29.26 5.99
CA ARG A 110 12.47 -30.63 5.93
C ARG A 110 12.55 -31.33 7.30
N ARG A 111 11.39 -31.76 7.82
CA ARG A 111 11.32 -32.47 9.09
C ARG A 111 11.67 -33.94 8.92
N SER A 112 12.46 -34.47 9.84
CA SER A 112 12.79 -35.90 9.90
C SER A 112 11.61 -36.78 10.30
N ASP A 113 10.60 -36.23 10.99
CA ASP A 113 9.40 -36.94 11.44
C ASP A 113 8.29 -37.02 10.39
N GLY A 114 8.51 -36.46 9.19
CA GLY A 114 7.56 -36.50 8.07
C GLY A 114 6.32 -35.63 8.23
N LYS A 115 6.20 -34.83 9.30
CA LYS A 115 5.08 -33.92 9.47
C LYS A 115 5.14 -32.77 8.48
N THR A 116 3.99 -32.37 7.96
CA THR A 116 3.85 -31.19 7.12
C THR A 116 3.94 -29.91 7.95
N LEU A 117 4.36 -28.81 7.31
CA LEU A 117 4.55 -27.50 7.92
C LEU A 117 3.64 -26.45 7.29
N PRO A 118 3.18 -25.44 8.03
CA PRO A 118 2.49 -24.29 7.46
C PRO A 118 3.29 -23.64 6.32
N VAL A 119 2.57 -23.13 5.33
CA VAL A 119 3.16 -22.58 4.09
C VAL A 119 2.95 -21.07 4.06
N VAL A 120 4.00 -20.32 3.74
CA VAL A 120 3.95 -18.88 3.46
C VAL A 120 4.21 -18.67 1.97
N VAL A 121 3.26 -18.09 1.25
CA VAL A 121 3.42 -17.68 -0.15
C VAL A 121 3.62 -16.17 -0.19
N ILE A 122 4.78 -15.71 -0.67
CA ILE A 122 5.16 -14.31 -0.71
C ILE A 122 4.92 -13.73 -2.11
N LEU A 123 4.14 -12.66 -2.16
CA LEU A 123 3.99 -11.77 -3.31
C LEU A 123 4.78 -10.49 -3.06
N TYR A 124 5.75 -10.21 -3.92
CA TYR A 124 6.59 -9.01 -3.83
C TYR A 124 6.67 -8.29 -5.17
N SER A 125 6.35 -7.01 -5.15
CA SER A 125 6.65 -6.07 -6.24
C SER A 125 6.54 -4.65 -5.73
N GLU A 126 7.34 -3.75 -6.27
CA GLU A 126 7.22 -2.31 -6.08
C GLU A 126 6.34 -1.71 -7.18
N THR A 127 5.31 -0.96 -6.78
CA THR A 127 4.46 -0.15 -7.70
C THR A 127 3.82 -0.88 -8.88
N TRP A 128 3.78 -2.22 -8.91
CA TRP A 128 3.38 -3.04 -10.08
C TRP A 128 4.31 -2.93 -11.30
N THR A 129 5.38 -2.15 -11.16
CA THR A 129 6.27 -1.78 -12.26
C THR A 129 7.65 -2.38 -12.11
N GLU A 130 8.00 -2.84 -10.90
CA GLU A 130 9.35 -3.27 -10.55
C GLU A 130 9.31 -4.49 -9.61
N ALA A 131 10.10 -5.52 -9.91
CA ALA A 131 10.44 -6.60 -8.98
C ALA A 131 11.63 -7.41 -9.53
N GLY A 132 12.86 -6.99 -9.19
CA GLY A 132 14.09 -7.66 -9.65
C GLY A 132 14.90 -8.33 -8.54
N ILE A 133 14.47 -8.20 -7.28
CA ILE A 133 15.21 -8.73 -6.13
C ILE A 133 14.67 -10.12 -5.81
N SER A 134 15.51 -11.15 -5.96
CA SER A 134 15.24 -12.45 -5.37
C SER A 134 15.26 -12.33 -3.84
N LEU A 135 14.17 -12.68 -3.18
CA LEU A 135 14.07 -12.62 -1.72
C LEU A 135 14.67 -13.89 -1.09
N PRO A 136 15.79 -13.82 -0.37
CA PRO A 136 16.29 -14.97 0.39
C PRO A 136 15.37 -15.22 1.59
N CYS A 137 14.85 -16.44 1.71
CA CYS A 137 13.84 -16.79 2.71
C CYS A 137 14.31 -17.89 3.68
N GLN A 138 15.60 -18.22 3.69
CA GLN A 138 16.12 -19.33 4.51
C GLN A 138 15.99 -19.06 6.01
N GLU A 139 16.11 -17.84 6.50
CA GLU A 139 15.90 -17.50 7.91
C GLU A 139 14.44 -17.69 8.32
N LEU A 140 13.50 -17.21 7.49
CA LEU A 140 12.06 -17.43 7.73
C LEU A 140 11.71 -18.91 7.66
N ALA A 141 12.25 -19.64 6.69
CA ALA A 141 12.05 -21.08 6.59
C ALA A 141 12.63 -21.82 7.79
N ALA A 142 13.80 -21.44 8.28
CA ALA A 142 14.45 -22.05 9.45
C ALA A 142 13.60 -21.93 10.73
N ASP A 143 12.70 -20.95 10.82
CA ASP A 143 11.74 -20.82 11.92
C ASP A 143 10.56 -21.83 11.82
N GLY A 144 10.64 -22.83 10.95
CA GLY A 144 9.74 -23.97 10.90
C GLY A 144 8.49 -23.72 10.06
N VAL A 145 8.64 -23.07 8.91
CA VAL A 145 7.60 -22.89 7.89
C VAL A 145 8.17 -23.17 6.51
N VAL A 146 7.32 -23.59 5.56
CA VAL A 146 7.71 -23.66 4.15
C VAL A 146 7.46 -22.30 3.53
N VAL A 147 8.44 -21.72 2.82
CA VAL A 147 8.30 -20.42 2.17
C VAL A 147 8.33 -20.59 0.66
N VAL A 148 7.40 -19.96 -0.04
CA VAL A 148 7.31 -19.94 -1.50
C VAL A 148 7.31 -18.49 -1.95
N THR A 149 8.23 -18.08 -2.82
CA THR A 149 8.14 -16.77 -3.50
C THR A 149 7.59 -16.97 -4.91
N VAL A 150 6.70 -16.07 -5.34
CA VAL A 150 6.04 -16.13 -6.66
C VAL A 150 6.57 -15.03 -7.56
N MET A 151 7.10 -15.40 -8.72
CA MET A 151 7.36 -14.45 -9.80
C MET A 151 6.13 -14.36 -10.71
N TYR A 152 5.66 -13.15 -10.99
CA TYR A 152 4.50 -12.87 -11.83
C TYR A 152 4.77 -11.68 -12.75
N ARG A 153 4.04 -11.58 -13.87
CA ARG A 153 4.24 -10.49 -14.84
C ARG A 153 4.00 -9.12 -14.19
N LEU A 154 4.69 -8.10 -14.69
CA LEU A 154 4.57 -6.72 -14.23
C LEU A 154 4.29 -5.77 -15.41
N HIS A 155 3.97 -4.51 -15.07
CA HIS A 155 3.84 -3.40 -16.00
C HIS A 155 2.93 -3.71 -17.19
N LEU A 156 3.26 -3.23 -18.40
CA LEU A 156 2.45 -3.40 -19.59
C LEU A 156 2.20 -4.87 -19.93
N LEU A 157 3.18 -5.76 -19.70
CA LEU A 157 3.02 -7.21 -19.95
C LEU A 157 1.97 -7.84 -19.04
N ALA A 158 1.67 -7.23 -17.89
CA ALA A 158 0.64 -7.66 -16.96
C ALA A 158 -0.72 -6.97 -17.15
N PHE A 159 -0.72 -5.68 -17.50
CA PHE A 159 -1.92 -4.85 -17.40
C PHE A 159 -2.47 -4.33 -18.73
N PHE A 160 -1.79 -4.59 -19.85
CA PHE A 160 -2.32 -4.25 -21.18
C PHE A 160 -3.72 -4.82 -21.37
N THR A 161 -4.66 -3.94 -21.76
CA THR A 161 -6.06 -4.30 -21.94
C THR A 161 -6.67 -3.58 -23.12
N LEU A 162 -7.48 -4.31 -23.87
CA LEU A 162 -8.42 -3.77 -24.86
C LEU A 162 -9.87 -3.99 -24.42
N ARG A 163 -10.06 -4.34 -23.13
CA ARG A 163 -11.34 -4.72 -22.52
C ARG A 163 -12.09 -5.82 -23.29
N SER A 164 -11.32 -6.77 -23.81
CA SER A 164 -11.83 -7.97 -24.46
C SER A 164 -11.30 -9.22 -23.77
N ILE A 165 -11.93 -10.37 -23.99
CA ILE A 165 -11.48 -11.66 -23.40
C ILE A 165 -10.02 -11.95 -23.77
N SER A 166 -9.63 -11.65 -25.01
CA SER A 166 -8.27 -11.90 -25.52
C SER A 166 -7.20 -10.94 -25.00
N ALA A 167 -7.59 -9.74 -24.57
CA ALA A 167 -6.71 -8.71 -24.01
C ALA A 167 -7.39 -8.09 -22.78
N ARG A 168 -7.47 -8.88 -21.71
CA ARG A 168 -8.30 -8.60 -20.53
C ARG A 168 -7.63 -7.73 -19.46
N GLY A 169 -6.31 -7.58 -19.49
CA GLY A 169 -5.55 -7.03 -18.37
C GLY A 169 -5.52 -7.96 -17.14
N ASN A 170 -5.09 -7.44 -15.99
CA ASN A 170 -5.01 -8.17 -14.71
C ASN A 170 -4.22 -9.49 -14.76
N LEU A 171 -3.28 -9.64 -15.68
CA LEU A 171 -2.58 -10.91 -15.89
C LEU A 171 -1.66 -11.25 -14.70
N ALA A 172 -1.11 -10.24 -14.01
CA ALA A 172 -0.38 -10.43 -12.75
C ALA A 172 -1.22 -11.19 -11.70
N LEU A 173 -2.49 -10.80 -11.52
CA LEU A 173 -3.38 -11.47 -10.57
C LEU A 173 -3.73 -12.89 -10.99
N LEU A 174 -3.84 -13.14 -12.31
CA LEU A 174 -4.07 -14.48 -12.83
C LEU A 174 -2.83 -15.37 -12.70
N ASP A 175 -1.63 -14.81 -12.84
CA ASP A 175 -0.36 -15.48 -12.59
C ASP A 175 -0.27 -15.92 -11.12
N GLN A 176 -0.52 -14.99 -10.20
CA GLN A 176 -0.57 -15.25 -8.76
C GLN A 176 -1.64 -16.29 -8.40
N TYR A 177 -2.84 -16.18 -8.97
CA TYR A 177 -3.91 -17.15 -8.79
C TYR A 177 -3.48 -18.56 -9.25
N LEU A 178 -2.85 -18.68 -10.42
CA LEU A 178 -2.37 -19.97 -10.90
C LEU A 178 -1.24 -20.54 -10.03
N ALA A 179 -0.37 -19.68 -9.50
CA ALA A 179 0.64 -20.06 -8.53
C ALA A 179 0.01 -20.60 -7.24
N PHE A 180 -1.07 -20.00 -6.73
CA PHE A 180 -1.78 -20.52 -5.54
C PHE A 180 -2.37 -21.90 -5.78
N LEU A 181 -2.97 -22.13 -6.96
CA LEU A 181 -3.43 -23.46 -7.34
C LEU A 181 -2.28 -24.45 -7.39
N TRP A 182 -1.14 -24.06 -7.98
CA TRP A 182 0.05 -24.89 -8.01
C TRP A 182 0.55 -25.24 -6.61
N VAL A 183 0.65 -24.26 -5.70
CA VAL A 183 1.10 -24.48 -4.31
C VAL A 183 0.16 -25.46 -3.61
N ARG A 184 -1.15 -25.23 -3.65
CA ARG A 184 -2.14 -26.14 -3.06
C ARG A 184 -2.00 -27.57 -3.61
N ASP A 185 -1.80 -27.71 -4.92
CA ASP A 185 -1.77 -29.02 -5.59
C ASP A 185 -0.42 -29.77 -5.36
N ASN A 186 0.68 -29.08 -5.00
CA ASN A 186 2.04 -29.66 -5.06
C ASN A 186 2.89 -29.49 -3.78
N ILE A 187 2.57 -28.56 -2.87
CA ILE A 187 3.48 -28.18 -1.78
C ILE A 187 3.74 -29.31 -0.77
N ALA A 188 2.85 -30.29 -0.68
CA ALA A 188 3.03 -31.49 0.12
C ALA A 188 4.30 -32.26 -0.23
N ALA A 189 4.72 -32.27 -1.50
CA ALA A 189 5.96 -32.92 -1.93
C ALA A 189 7.23 -32.23 -1.39
N PHE A 190 7.10 -31.00 -0.90
CA PHE A 190 8.16 -30.22 -0.27
C PHE A 190 8.03 -30.17 1.26
N GLY A 191 7.12 -30.96 1.84
CA GLY A 191 6.86 -30.99 3.28
C GLY A 191 5.93 -29.87 3.78
N GLY A 192 5.25 -29.15 2.88
CA GLY A 192 4.25 -28.15 3.25
C GLY A 192 2.86 -28.73 3.44
N ASP A 193 2.05 -28.10 4.27
CA ASP A 193 0.65 -28.43 4.47
C ASP A 193 -0.23 -27.63 3.48
N PRO A 194 -0.89 -28.27 2.50
CA PRO A 194 -1.73 -27.58 1.52
C PRO A 194 -3.01 -26.97 2.12
N THR A 195 -3.34 -27.29 3.38
CA THR A 195 -4.50 -26.76 4.10
C THR A 195 -4.16 -25.58 5.02
N ALA A 196 -2.87 -25.35 5.29
CA ALA A 196 -2.37 -24.28 6.16
C ALA A 196 -1.52 -23.27 5.38
N ILE A 197 -2.10 -22.72 4.31
CA ILE A 197 -1.46 -21.71 3.45
C ILE A 197 -1.76 -20.30 3.99
N THR A 198 -0.70 -19.51 4.17
CA THR A 198 -0.73 -18.08 4.45
C THR A 198 -0.15 -17.34 3.25
N VAL A 199 -0.86 -16.34 2.73
CA VAL A 199 -0.29 -15.45 1.69
C VAL A 199 0.20 -14.17 2.34
N LEU A 200 1.43 -13.78 2.04
CA LEU A 200 2.02 -12.52 2.46
C LEU A 200 2.25 -11.65 1.23
N GLY A 201 1.80 -10.41 1.27
CA GLY A 201 2.05 -9.44 0.21
C GLY A 201 2.80 -8.24 0.76
N HIS A 202 3.82 -7.75 0.03
CA HIS A 202 4.52 -6.51 0.33
C HIS A 202 4.36 -5.48 -0.79
N SER A 203 4.15 -4.18 -0.47
CA SER A 203 4.00 -3.10 -1.46
C SER A 203 2.84 -3.41 -2.43
N ALA A 204 3.06 -3.42 -3.74
CA ALA A 204 2.03 -3.83 -4.71
C ALA A 204 1.64 -5.32 -4.60
N GLY A 205 2.47 -6.15 -3.97
CA GLY A 205 2.10 -7.51 -3.56
C GLY A 205 1.06 -7.52 -2.44
N ALA A 206 1.07 -6.52 -1.54
CA ALA A 206 0.03 -6.37 -0.51
C ALA A 206 -1.29 -5.89 -1.13
N ASP A 207 -1.23 -4.99 -2.12
CA ASP A 207 -2.40 -4.63 -2.93
C ASP A 207 -2.96 -5.86 -3.67
N SER A 208 -2.09 -6.69 -4.26
CA SER A 208 -2.48 -7.98 -4.87
C SER A 208 -3.28 -8.84 -3.89
N LEU A 209 -2.81 -8.94 -2.64
CA LEU A 209 -3.48 -9.73 -1.60
C LEU A 209 -4.86 -9.16 -1.25
N LEU A 210 -5.04 -7.83 -1.20
CA LEU A 210 -6.37 -7.22 -1.03
C LEU A 210 -7.33 -7.59 -2.18
N TYR A 211 -6.84 -7.67 -3.41
CA TYR A 211 -7.63 -8.16 -4.56
C TYR A 211 -7.95 -9.65 -4.45
N HIS A 212 -7.02 -10.48 -3.99
CA HIS A 212 -7.28 -11.91 -3.77
C HIS A 212 -8.30 -12.16 -2.66
N ILE A 213 -8.22 -11.41 -1.54
CA ILE A 213 -9.20 -11.50 -0.44
C ILE A 213 -10.63 -11.19 -0.93
N THR A 214 -10.75 -10.25 -1.88
CA THR A 214 -12.04 -9.78 -2.38
C THR A 214 -12.51 -10.48 -3.65
N SER A 215 -11.64 -11.26 -4.31
CA SER A 215 -11.98 -12.01 -5.51
C SER A 215 -12.74 -13.30 -5.15
N PRO A 216 -13.89 -13.57 -5.80
CA PRO A 216 -14.62 -14.82 -5.59
C PRO A 216 -13.83 -16.05 -6.02
N ARG A 217 -12.83 -15.90 -6.91
CA ARG A 217 -12.03 -17.03 -7.40
C ARG A 217 -11.01 -17.53 -6.40
N SER A 218 -10.58 -16.69 -5.46
CA SER A 218 -9.50 -17.05 -4.51
C SER A 218 -10.03 -17.56 -3.16
N VAL A 219 -11.35 -17.61 -2.97
CA VAL A 219 -11.99 -18.07 -1.75
C VAL A 219 -11.55 -19.51 -1.44
N GLY A 220 -11.05 -19.73 -0.22
CA GLY A 220 -10.63 -21.05 0.26
C GLY A 220 -9.27 -21.52 -0.25
N LEU A 221 -8.51 -20.71 -1.01
CA LEU A 221 -7.16 -21.07 -1.44
C LEU A 221 -6.09 -20.84 -0.37
N PHE A 222 -6.37 -19.99 0.61
CA PHE A 222 -5.47 -19.72 1.74
C PHE A 222 -6.30 -19.44 3.00
N GLN A 223 -5.73 -19.80 4.15
CA GLN A 223 -6.36 -19.66 5.46
C GLN A 223 -6.02 -18.33 6.13
N ARG A 224 -4.87 -17.73 5.78
CA ARG A 224 -4.40 -16.47 6.39
C ARG A 224 -3.79 -15.52 5.38
N ALA A 225 -3.82 -14.23 5.71
CA ALA A 225 -3.26 -13.16 4.90
C ALA A 225 -2.41 -12.21 5.74
N ILE A 226 -1.23 -11.84 5.25
CA ILE A 226 -0.36 -10.81 5.83
C ILE A 226 -0.20 -9.70 4.80
N ILE A 227 -0.84 -8.56 5.04
CA ILE A 227 -0.81 -7.38 4.18
C ILE A 227 0.23 -6.42 4.78
N MET A 228 1.40 -6.39 4.17
CA MET A 228 2.56 -5.66 4.66
C MET A 228 2.85 -4.46 3.76
N SER A 229 2.80 -3.26 4.32
CA SER A 229 3.21 -2.02 3.64
C SER A 229 2.57 -1.85 2.25
N PRO A 230 1.22 -1.85 2.12
CA PRO A 230 0.53 -1.76 0.84
C PRO A 230 0.94 -0.51 0.05
N PHE A 231 1.14 -0.65 -1.25
CA PHE A 231 1.59 0.45 -2.10
C PHE A 231 0.54 1.57 -2.16
N ASP A 232 -0.73 1.22 -2.33
CA ASP A 232 -1.80 2.22 -2.45
C ASP A 232 -3.08 1.83 -1.70
N ILE A 233 -3.02 1.95 -0.37
CA ILE A 233 -4.13 1.58 0.53
C ILE A 233 -5.44 2.33 0.24
N TRP A 234 -5.39 3.51 -0.40
CA TRP A 234 -6.56 4.33 -0.68
C TRP A 234 -7.45 3.78 -1.79
N LYS A 235 -6.95 2.86 -2.62
CA LYS A 235 -7.78 2.13 -3.61
C LYS A 235 -8.91 1.33 -2.97
N ALA A 236 -8.75 0.96 -1.71
CA ALA A 236 -9.76 0.29 -0.91
C ALA A 236 -10.76 1.26 -0.26
N LEU A 237 -10.56 2.58 -0.40
CA LEU A 237 -11.25 3.62 0.37
C LEU A 237 -12.04 4.61 -0.48
N ASP A 238 -11.50 4.97 -1.64
CA ASP A 238 -12.08 5.93 -2.56
C ASP A 238 -11.99 5.39 -3.99
N GLU A 239 -12.88 5.81 -4.87
CA GLU A 239 -12.86 5.50 -6.31
C GLU A 239 -12.66 6.76 -7.15
N GLN A 240 -12.96 7.95 -6.62
CA GLN A 240 -12.97 9.20 -7.38
C GLN A 240 -11.57 9.67 -7.77
N ASN A 241 -10.56 9.29 -6.99
CA ASN A 241 -9.17 9.65 -7.24
C ASN A 241 -8.42 8.63 -8.13
N PHE A 242 -9.10 7.63 -8.71
CA PHE A 242 -8.44 6.51 -9.39
C PHE A 242 -8.70 6.42 -10.89
N ILE A 243 -7.72 5.87 -11.59
CA ILE A 243 -7.75 5.64 -13.04
C ILE A 243 -8.75 4.53 -13.34
N GLY A 244 -9.86 4.90 -13.99
CA GLY A 244 -10.92 3.98 -14.37
C GLY A 244 -10.52 3.02 -15.49
N VAL A 245 -11.31 1.97 -15.65
CA VAL A 245 -11.12 0.92 -16.68
C VAL A 245 -10.97 1.51 -18.10
N THR A 246 -11.80 2.49 -18.45
CA THR A 246 -11.77 3.16 -19.75
C THR A 246 -10.46 3.91 -20.00
N GLU A 247 -9.86 4.46 -18.95
CA GLU A 247 -8.61 5.22 -19.07
C GLU A 247 -7.41 4.29 -19.27
N VAL A 248 -7.37 3.16 -18.56
CA VAL A 248 -6.34 2.12 -18.77
C VAL A 248 -6.45 1.53 -20.19
N GLU A 249 -7.66 1.34 -20.70
CA GLU A 249 -7.90 0.92 -22.10
C GLU A 249 -7.41 1.99 -23.09
N ARG A 250 -7.76 3.27 -22.89
CA ARG A 250 -7.31 4.38 -23.74
C ARG A 250 -5.78 4.43 -23.81
N ILE A 251 -5.13 4.40 -22.66
CA ILE A 251 -3.67 4.35 -22.54
C ILE A 251 -3.09 3.12 -23.26
N SER A 252 -3.69 1.94 -23.07
CA SER A 252 -3.24 0.70 -23.74
C SER A 252 -3.30 0.83 -25.26
N ARG A 253 -4.38 1.42 -25.81
CA ARG A 253 -4.50 1.68 -27.26
C ARG A 253 -3.46 2.71 -27.74
N GLU A 254 -3.20 3.76 -26.98
CA GLU A 254 -2.18 4.76 -27.32
C GLU A 254 -0.78 4.17 -27.37
N ILE A 255 -0.45 3.30 -26.41
CA ILE A 255 0.81 2.57 -26.41
C ILE A 255 0.90 1.62 -27.61
N ALA A 256 -0.17 0.89 -27.91
CA ALA A 256 -0.18 0.04 -29.10
C ALA A 256 0.01 0.86 -30.39
N HIS A 257 -0.62 2.02 -30.50
CA HIS A 257 -0.47 2.94 -31.62
C HIS A 257 0.97 3.49 -31.74
N SER A 258 1.63 3.80 -30.62
CA SER A 258 3.02 4.30 -30.62
C SER A 258 4.01 3.21 -31.07
N LEU A 259 3.69 1.94 -30.82
CA LEU A 259 4.43 0.77 -31.32
C LEU A 259 4.06 0.36 -32.76
N GLY A 260 3.23 1.17 -33.44
CA GLY A 260 2.82 0.93 -34.83
C GLY A 260 1.62 0.00 -35.01
N CYS A 261 0.99 -0.48 -33.94
CA CYS A 261 -0.19 -1.34 -33.97
C CYS A 261 -1.49 -0.50 -34.09
N LYS A 262 -1.71 0.07 -35.28
CA LYS A 262 -2.76 1.07 -35.57
C LYS A 262 -4.01 0.48 -36.24
N SER A 263 -4.59 -0.57 -35.67
CA SER A 263 -5.86 -1.14 -36.16
C SER A 263 -7.05 -0.69 -35.31
N ASN A 264 -8.25 -0.73 -35.90
CA ASN A 264 -9.51 -0.54 -35.17
C ASN A 264 -10.07 -1.87 -34.61
N LYS A 265 -9.47 -3.02 -34.93
CA LYS A 265 -9.91 -4.33 -34.42
C LYS A 265 -8.98 -4.82 -33.34
N ASP A 266 -9.53 -5.15 -32.17
CA ASP A 266 -8.75 -5.58 -31.00
C ASP A 266 -7.86 -6.81 -31.28
N GLN A 267 -8.33 -7.76 -32.09
CA GLN A 267 -7.55 -8.93 -32.47
C GLN A 267 -6.30 -8.58 -33.29
N GLU A 268 -6.41 -7.62 -34.21
CA GLU A 268 -5.30 -7.15 -35.04
C GLU A 268 -4.29 -6.35 -34.21
N ILE A 269 -4.78 -5.50 -33.29
CA ILE A 269 -3.93 -4.78 -32.32
C ILE A 269 -3.16 -5.80 -31.46
N LEU A 270 -3.85 -6.77 -30.87
CA LEU A 270 -3.25 -7.77 -30.00
C LEU A 270 -2.22 -8.64 -30.75
N GLN A 271 -2.54 -9.08 -31.97
CA GLN A 271 -1.59 -9.83 -32.79
C GLN A 271 -0.33 -9.01 -33.06
N CYS A 272 -0.48 -7.76 -33.50
CA CYS A 272 0.64 -6.86 -33.72
C CYS A 272 1.49 -6.66 -32.44
N MET A 273 0.85 -6.49 -31.27
CA MET A 273 1.53 -6.34 -29.98
C MET A 273 2.31 -7.61 -29.58
N ARG A 274 1.78 -8.80 -29.89
CA ARG A 274 2.49 -10.07 -29.66
C ARG A 274 3.73 -10.24 -30.55
N GLU A 275 3.72 -9.63 -31.73
CA GLU A 275 4.83 -9.67 -32.69
C GLU A 275 5.91 -8.61 -32.41
N ARG A 276 5.63 -7.60 -31.58
CA ARG A 276 6.63 -6.56 -31.25
C ARG A 276 7.84 -7.15 -30.51
N PRO A 277 9.07 -6.69 -30.78
CA PRO A 277 10.22 -7.00 -29.94
C PRO A 277 9.97 -6.60 -28.48
N LEU A 278 10.44 -7.41 -27.54
CA LEU A 278 10.33 -7.10 -26.11
C LEU A 278 11.06 -5.78 -25.77
N SER A 279 12.20 -5.53 -26.41
CA SER A 279 12.97 -4.29 -26.26
C SER A 279 12.15 -3.05 -26.57
N ASP A 280 11.32 -3.10 -27.61
CA ASP A 280 10.49 -1.95 -28.03
C ASP A 280 9.40 -1.65 -27.02
N ILE A 281 8.81 -2.71 -26.44
CA ILE A 281 7.83 -2.60 -25.36
C ILE A 281 8.48 -1.99 -24.11
N MET A 282 9.64 -2.51 -23.71
CA MET A 282 10.36 -2.06 -22.51
C MET A 282 10.91 -0.65 -22.64
N ALA A 283 11.28 -0.21 -23.84
CA ALA A 283 11.73 1.16 -24.10
C ALA A 283 10.68 2.21 -23.71
N LEU A 284 9.39 1.83 -23.63
CA LEU A 284 8.32 2.71 -23.20
C LEU A 284 8.11 2.75 -21.67
N TYR A 285 8.72 1.84 -20.91
CA TYR A 285 8.45 1.70 -19.47
C TYR A 285 8.91 2.91 -18.65
N SER A 286 9.90 3.67 -19.14
CA SER A 286 10.39 4.91 -18.51
C SER A 286 9.39 6.07 -18.60
N ASN A 287 8.25 5.89 -19.27
CA ASN A 287 7.25 6.94 -19.39
C ASN A 287 6.38 7.06 -18.14
N GLU A 288 6.73 8.03 -17.29
CA GLU A 288 6.03 8.30 -16.03
C GLU A 288 4.56 8.72 -16.18
N THR A 289 4.15 9.26 -17.35
CA THR A 289 2.80 9.81 -17.53
C THR A 289 1.71 8.76 -17.43
N TRP A 290 2.01 7.51 -17.81
CA TRP A 290 1.04 6.42 -17.80
C TRP A 290 1.52 5.18 -17.05
N SER A 291 2.81 5.06 -16.71
CA SER A 291 3.35 3.90 -16.00
C SER A 291 2.55 3.58 -14.73
N ARG A 292 2.21 4.61 -13.94
CA ARG A 292 1.38 4.48 -12.72
C ARG A 292 -0.08 4.06 -12.99
N ALA A 293 -0.56 4.14 -14.23
CA ALA A 293 -1.90 3.69 -14.63
C ALA A 293 -2.00 2.18 -14.84
N MET A 294 -0.88 1.50 -15.10
CA MET A 294 -0.85 0.05 -15.33
C MET A 294 -0.95 -0.71 -14.02
N GLN A 295 -2.18 -0.86 -13.54
CA GLN A 295 -2.50 -1.53 -12.27
C GLN A 295 -3.79 -2.34 -12.43
N PRO A 296 -4.17 -3.18 -11.45
CA PRO A 296 -5.41 -3.94 -11.52
C PRO A 296 -6.65 -3.06 -11.70
N ILE A 297 -7.56 -3.54 -12.54
CA ILE A 297 -8.83 -2.90 -12.88
C ILE A 297 -10.00 -3.85 -12.66
N SER A 298 -11.22 -3.32 -12.49
CA SER A 298 -12.43 -4.15 -12.51
C SER A 298 -12.58 -4.81 -13.89
N ASP A 299 -12.80 -6.12 -13.93
CA ASP A 299 -13.02 -6.89 -15.16
C ASP A 299 -14.49 -7.23 -15.41
N SER A 300 -15.39 -6.45 -14.82
CA SER A 300 -16.85 -6.53 -14.98
C SER A 300 -17.36 -6.48 -16.44
N PHE A 301 -16.53 -6.04 -17.39
CA PHE A 301 -16.80 -6.07 -18.83
C PHE A 301 -16.69 -7.48 -19.45
N LEU A 302 -16.12 -8.45 -18.74
CA LEU A 302 -16.02 -9.84 -19.16
C LEU A 302 -17.27 -10.64 -18.78
N PRO A 303 -17.52 -11.81 -19.42
CA PRO A 303 -18.51 -12.76 -18.93
C PRO A 303 -18.22 -13.20 -17.49
N SER A 304 -19.24 -13.47 -16.68
CA SER A 304 -19.08 -13.83 -15.26
C SER A 304 -18.20 -15.06 -15.02
N SER A 305 -18.16 -16.03 -15.95
CA SER A 305 -17.26 -17.19 -15.88
C SER A 305 -15.78 -16.84 -16.04
N GLU A 306 -15.48 -15.70 -16.65
CA GLU A 306 -14.12 -15.23 -16.90
C GLU A 306 -13.64 -14.25 -15.83
N GLN A 307 -14.56 -13.52 -15.18
CA GLN A 307 -14.23 -12.46 -14.22
C GLN A 307 -13.36 -12.94 -13.05
N PHE A 308 -12.33 -12.16 -12.74
CA PHE A 308 -11.50 -12.30 -11.54
C PHE A 308 -11.80 -11.19 -10.53
N LEU A 309 -12.01 -9.96 -11.01
CA LEU A 309 -12.38 -8.77 -10.23
C LEU A 309 -13.72 -8.22 -10.74
N PRO A 310 -14.86 -8.83 -10.36
CA PRO A 310 -16.18 -8.46 -10.89
C PRO A 310 -16.63 -7.03 -10.49
N ARG A 311 -15.90 -6.38 -9.58
CA ARG A 311 -16.13 -5.01 -9.12
C ARG A 311 -14.80 -4.43 -8.61
N SER A 312 -14.78 -3.12 -8.38
CA SER A 312 -13.66 -2.42 -7.73
C SER A 312 -13.38 -2.94 -6.31
N LEU A 313 -12.17 -2.68 -5.82
CA LEU A 313 -11.75 -3.07 -4.47
C LEU A 313 -12.62 -2.42 -3.38
N LEU A 314 -12.89 -1.11 -3.51
CA LEU A 314 -13.78 -0.39 -2.61
C LEU A 314 -15.18 -1.00 -2.59
N ALA A 315 -15.79 -1.25 -3.75
CA ALA A 315 -17.12 -1.87 -3.82
C ALA A 315 -17.12 -3.26 -3.18
N ALA A 316 -16.09 -4.08 -3.41
CA ALA A 316 -15.99 -5.41 -2.80
C ALA A 316 -15.88 -5.36 -1.27
N LEU A 317 -15.07 -4.44 -0.74
CA LEU A 317 -14.91 -4.24 0.71
C LEU A 317 -16.13 -3.57 1.36
N SER A 318 -16.91 -2.79 0.61
CA SER A 318 -18.07 -2.06 1.14
C SER A 318 -19.37 -2.87 1.19
N VAL A 319 -19.44 -3.97 0.44
CA VAL A 319 -20.63 -4.82 0.43
C VAL A 319 -20.88 -5.43 1.82
N SER A 320 -22.01 -5.10 2.43
CA SER A 320 -22.45 -5.62 3.73
C SER A 320 -22.77 -7.12 3.73
N LYS A 321 -23.02 -7.68 2.53
CA LYS A 321 -23.49 -9.05 2.29
C LYS A 321 -22.42 -10.11 2.06
N PHE A 322 -21.13 -9.81 2.24
CA PHE A 322 -20.13 -10.88 2.19
C PHE A 322 -20.33 -11.82 3.38
N GLU A 323 -20.37 -13.12 3.09
CA GLU A 323 -20.24 -14.18 4.07
C GLU A 323 -18.98 -13.94 4.90
N ASN A 324 -19.04 -14.21 6.21
CA ASN A 324 -17.87 -14.16 7.07
C ASN A 324 -16.75 -15.00 6.44
N LEU A 325 -15.68 -14.33 6.01
CA LEU A 325 -14.50 -14.96 5.46
C LEU A 325 -13.81 -15.70 6.60
N GLN A 326 -13.66 -17.02 6.46
CA GLN A 326 -12.85 -17.86 7.34
C GLN A 326 -11.36 -17.60 7.08
N LEU A 327 -10.94 -16.35 7.32
CA LEU A 327 -9.63 -15.81 7.03
C LEU A 327 -9.11 -15.06 8.25
N ASP A 328 -7.90 -15.36 8.69
CA ASP A 328 -7.19 -14.52 9.66
C ASP A 328 -6.30 -13.53 8.90
N VAL A 329 -6.26 -12.27 9.33
CA VAL A 329 -5.49 -11.21 8.67
C VAL A 329 -4.56 -10.50 9.64
N MET A 330 -3.33 -10.27 9.20
CA MET A 330 -2.42 -9.29 9.79
C MET A 330 -2.20 -8.17 8.77
N LEU A 331 -2.34 -6.91 9.20
CA LEU A 331 -2.24 -5.72 8.35
C LEU A 331 -1.32 -4.70 9.02
N GLY A 332 -0.36 -4.14 8.30
CA GLY A 332 0.46 -3.07 8.84
C GLY A 332 1.34 -2.41 7.80
N ALA A 333 2.07 -1.39 8.24
CA ALA A 333 3.02 -0.65 7.44
C ALA A 333 4.08 0.00 8.32
N CYS A 334 5.11 0.56 7.71
CA CYS A 334 6.13 1.34 8.40
C CYS A 334 5.60 2.74 8.81
N ASP A 335 6.26 3.42 9.74
CA ASP A 335 5.86 4.77 10.19
C ASP A 335 6.47 5.92 9.36
N LEU A 336 7.27 5.60 8.34
CA LEU A 336 7.78 6.51 7.30
C LEU A 336 7.62 5.92 5.88
N GLU A 337 6.47 5.31 5.59
CA GLU A 337 6.09 4.78 4.26
C GLU A 337 6.25 5.77 3.10
N GLY A 338 5.93 7.05 3.34
CA GLY A 338 6.05 8.11 2.33
C GLY A 338 7.48 8.31 1.83
N LEU A 339 8.48 7.87 2.60
CA LEU A 339 9.88 7.92 2.22
C LEU A 339 10.23 6.74 1.29
N ARG A 340 9.77 6.84 0.04
CA ARG A 340 10.01 5.82 -1.00
C ARG A 340 11.27 6.14 -1.79
N TYR A 341 12.38 5.52 -1.40
CA TYR A 341 13.69 5.84 -1.94
C TYR A 341 13.90 5.50 -3.43
N ASN A 342 13.05 4.66 -4.02
CA ASN A 342 13.03 4.40 -5.46
C ASN A 342 12.20 5.40 -6.25
N ASP A 343 11.45 6.28 -5.57
CA ASP A 343 10.77 7.40 -6.20
C ASP A 343 11.80 8.48 -6.59
N ASP A 344 11.85 8.79 -7.89
CA ASP A 344 12.74 9.83 -8.41
C ASP A 344 12.40 11.21 -7.85
N GLU A 345 11.12 11.45 -7.50
CA GLU A 345 10.72 12.66 -6.79
C GLU A 345 11.44 12.76 -5.45
N TYR A 346 11.50 11.65 -4.70
CA TYR A 346 12.18 11.62 -3.42
C TYR A 346 13.70 11.81 -3.56
N LYS A 347 14.33 11.18 -4.55
CA LYS A 347 15.77 11.39 -4.85
C LYS A 347 16.07 12.85 -5.19
N ILE A 348 15.15 13.52 -5.89
CA ILE A 348 15.26 14.95 -6.18
C ILE A 348 15.11 15.76 -4.88
N LEU A 349 14.10 15.47 -4.05
CA LEU A 349 13.87 16.14 -2.76
C LEU A 349 15.09 16.04 -1.83
N MET A 350 15.74 14.88 -1.74
CA MET A 350 16.96 14.66 -0.94
C MET A 350 18.13 15.58 -1.33
N LYS A 351 18.15 16.07 -2.58
CA LYS A 351 19.19 16.99 -3.08
C LYS A 351 18.84 18.47 -2.85
N ARG A 352 17.63 18.77 -2.39
CA ARG A 352 17.15 20.15 -2.15
C ARG A 352 17.45 20.58 -0.71
N GLY A 353 17.59 21.89 -0.53
CA GLY A 353 17.79 22.48 0.79
C GLY A 353 16.47 22.66 1.57
N LYS A 354 16.59 22.84 2.88
CA LYS A 354 15.48 23.09 3.83
C LYS A 354 14.42 24.07 3.30
N SER A 355 14.83 25.24 2.79
CA SER A 355 13.89 26.28 2.33
C SER A 355 12.93 25.78 1.24
N TYR A 356 13.46 25.08 0.23
CA TYR A 356 12.64 24.48 -0.83
C TYR A 356 11.70 23.41 -0.28
N LEU A 357 12.22 22.55 0.60
CA LEU A 357 11.46 21.46 1.20
C LEU A 357 10.31 21.98 2.07
N SER A 358 10.54 23.04 2.84
CA SER A 358 9.48 23.70 3.62
C SER A 358 8.40 24.30 2.72
N ASP A 359 8.78 24.95 1.60
CA ASP A 359 7.81 25.46 0.63
C ASP A 359 7.02 24.32 -0.03
N TYR A 360 7.70 23.24 -0.44
CA TYR A 360 7.08 22.04 -0.99
C TYR A 360 6.09 21.40 0.00
N ALA A 361 6.48 21.27 1.27
CA ALA A 361 5.62 20.73 2.31
C ALA A 361 4.34 21.55 2.47
N ASN A 362 4.47 22.87 2.51
CA ASN A 362 3.34 23.78 2.74
C ASN A 362 2.42 23.93 1.53
N ARG A 363 2.98 23.94 0.32
CA ARG A 363 2.21 24.18 -0.92
C ARG A 363 1.67 22.91 -1.57
N LYS A 364 2.28 21.76 -1.31
CA LYS A 364 1.94 20.48 -1.96
C LYS A 364 1.55 19.42 -0.94
N VAL A 365 2.46 19.05 -0.05
CA VAL A 365 2.29 17.86 0.82
C VAL A 365 1.08 17.99 1.73
N ILE A 366 0.99 19.07 2.49
CA ILE A 366 -0.10 19.27 3.46
C ILE A 366 -1.46 19.41 2.74
N PRO A 367 -1.63 20.28 1.72
CA PRO A 367 -2.88 20.37 0.98
C PRO A 367 -3.29 19.04 0.32
N ASN A 368 -2.34 18.29 -0.26
CA ASN A 368 -2.63 16.99 -0.86
C ASN A 368 -3.10 15.98 0.19
N SER A 369 -2.46 15.97 1.37
CA SER A 369 -2.81 15.09 2.48
C SER A 369 -4.20 15.40 3.05
N LEU A 370 -4.55 16.68 3.16
CA LEU A 370 -5.89 17.11 3.57
C LEU A 370 -6.95 16.72 2.53
N ARG A 371 -6.64 16.88 1.24
CA ARG A 371 -7.54 16.52 0.14
C ARG A 371 -7.84 15.02 0.07
N LEU A 372 -6.89 14.14 0.41
CA LEU A 372 -7.15 12.69 0.51
C LEU A 372 -8.32 12.38 1.44
N LEU A 373 -8.47 13.16 2.51
CA LEU A 373 -9.54 13.05 3.50
C LEU A 373 -10.73 13.98 3.22
N SER A 374 -10.77 14.64 2.05
CA SER A 374 -11.78 15.66 1.69
C SER A 374 -11.83 16.84 2.67
N LEU A 375 -10.68 17.20 3.26
CA LEU A 375 -10.52 18.29 4.22
C LEU A 375 -9.94 19.57 3.60
N ASP A 376 -9.82 19.65 2.28
CA ASP A 376 -9.20 20.75 1.53
C ASP A 376 -10.13 21.93 1.21
N ARG A 377 -11.26 22.05 1.92
CA ARG A 377 -12.19 23.18 1.73
C ARG A 377 -11.48 24.50 2.02
N LEU A 378 -11.60 25.44 1.09
CA LEU A 378 -10.75 26.64 0.99
C LEU A 378 -10.75 27.51 2.26
N ASP A 379 -11.87 27.60 2.97
CA ASP A 379 -12.03 28.53 4.10
C ASP A 379 -11.27 28.06 5.36
N GLY A 380 -11.09 26.75 5.55
CA GLY A 380 -10.37 26.19 6.70
C GLY A 380 -8.89 25.84 6.45
N LEU A 381 -8.46 25.84 5.20
CA LEU A 381 -7.16 25.30 4.79
C LEU A 381 -5.95 25.92 5.53
N PRO A 382 -5.89 27.24 5.80
CA PRO A 382 -4.78 27.83 6.55
C PRO A 382 -4.66 27.29 7.98
N MET A 383 -5.77 27.18 8.70
CA MET A 383 -5.75 26.70 10.09
C MET A 383 -5.48 25.20 10.17
N LEU A 384 -6.05 24.41 9.26
CA LEU A 384 -5.74 22.98 9.16
C LEU A 384 -4.26 22.76 8.84
N SER A 385 -3.68 23.57 7.95
CA SER A 385 -2.27 23.47 7.61
C SER A 385 -1.37 23.77 8.81
N GLN A 386 -1.72 24.76 9.63
CA GLN A 386 -1.01 25.05 10.87
C GLN A 386 -1.16 23.93 11.90
N ALA A 387 -2.34 23.31 12.01
CA ALA A 387 -2.55 22.17 12.89
C ALA A 387 -1.67 20.97 12.48
N VAL A 388 -1.58 20.66 11.17
CA VAL A 388 -0.70 19.60 10.64
C VAL A 388 0.77 19.91 10.91
N GLN A 389 1.20 21.15 10.67
CA GLN A 389 2.56 21.59 11.02
C GLN A 389 2.84 21.41 12.50
N TRP A 390 1.88 21.77 13.36
CA TRP A 390 2.05 21.64 14.79
C TRP A 390 2.15 20.18 15.23
N GLU A 391 1.26 19.32 14.74
CA GLU A 391 1.24 17.93 15.15
C GLU A 391 2.52 17.18 14.80
N TYR A 392 3.15 17.49 13.65
CA TYR A 392 4.34 16.79 13.15
C TYR A 392 5.66 17.54 13.35
N LEU A 393 5.66 18.66 14.10
CA LEU A 393 6.88 19.42 14.37
C LEU A 393 7.93 18.54 15.09
N ILE A 394 9.04 18.24 14.40
CA ILE A 394 10.10 17.37 14.92
C ILE A 394 10.89 18.09 16.02
N ASP A 395 11.21 17.36 17.09
CA ASP A 395 12.04 17.84 18.19
C ASP A 395 13.42 18.32 17.68
N LYS A 396 13.70 19.60 17.93
CA LYS A 396 14.96 20.27 17.56
C LYS A 396 16.16 19.79 18.37
N SER A 397 15.96 18.98 19.41
CA SER A 397 17.05 18.44 20.25
C SER A 397 17.93 17.41 19.52
N ARG A 398 17.47 16.89 18.38
CA ARG A 398 18.14 15.80 17.65
C ARG A 398 19.31 16.31 16.80
N LYS A 399 20.46 15.62 16.89
CA LYS A 399 21.71 15.92 16.15
C LYS A 399 21.65 15.51 14.66
N SER A 400 20.57 15.81 13.97
CA SER A 400 20.39 15.56 12.53
C SER A 400 20.44 16.87 11.74
N SER A 401 20.74 16.80 10.44
CA SER A 401 20.71 18.01 9.61
C SER A 401 19.28 18.54 9.49
N GLU A 402 19.13 19.86 9.42
CA GLU A 402 17.80 20.49 9.29
C GLU A 402 17.06 20.01 8.02
N THR A 403 17.82 19.70 6.96
CA THR A 403 17.29 19.12 5.71
C THR A 403 16.67 17.75 5.96
N LEU A 404 17.37 16.84 6.63
CA LEU A 404 16.85 15.50 6.95
C LEU A 404 15.64 15.56 7.87
N ASN A 405 15.62 16.50 8.82
CA ASN A 405 14.43 16.72 9.65
C ASN A 405 13.24 17.17 8.80
N THR A 406 13.44 18.07 7.84
CA THR A 406 12.35 18.52 6.96
C THR A 406 11.83 17.40 6.05
N ILE A 407 12.72 16.51 5.62
CA ILE A 407 12.35 15.32 4.83
C ILE A 407 11.56 14.32 5.69
N GLU A 408 12.01 14.05 6.91
CA GLU A 408 11.30 13.18 7.84
C GLU A 408 9.92 13.77 8.18
N PHE A 409 9.80 15.10 8.33
CA PHE A 409 8.51 15.79 8.51
C PHE A 409 7.56 15.51 7.34
N ILE A 410 8.03 15.68 6.10
CA ILE A 410 7.24 15.40 4.89
C ILE A 410 6.79 13.94 4.91
N GLY A 411 7.72 13.01 5.14
CA GLY A 411 7.42 11.58 5.21
C GLY A 411 6.39 11.22 6.28
N ARG A 412 6.47 11.82 7.47
CA ARG A 412 5.50 11.58 8.55
C ARG A 412 4.11 12.09 8.20
N VAL A 413 4.00 13.30 7.66
CA VAL A 413 2.69 13.85 7.24
C VAL A 413 2.05 12.95 6.18
N GLU A 414 2.80 12.58 5.13
CA GLU A 414 2.29 11.71 4.07
C GLU A 414 1.98 10.31 4.59
N THR A 415 2.85 9.75 5.43
CA THR A 415 2.65 8.42 6.02
C THR A 415 1.42 8.37 6.90
N SER A 416 1.23 9.36 7.76
CA SER A 416 0.12 9.38 8.70
C SER A 416 -1.21 9.64 7.99
N ALA A 417 -1.24 10.57 7.02
CA ALA A 417 -2.44 10.83 6.23
C ALA A 417 -2.78 9.67 5.30
N LYS A 418 -1.79 9.12 4.58
CA LYS A 418 -2.04 8.11 3.55
C LYS A 418 -2.09 6.70 4.14
N TRP A 419 -1.06 6.25 4.85
CA TRP A 419 -0.98 4.87 5.33
C TRP A 419 -1.62 4.68 6.70
N SER A 420 -1.34 5.51 7.70
CA SER A 420 -1.88 5.28 9.05
C SER A 420 -3.40 5.42 9.08
N ALA A 421 -3.94 6.54 8.59
CA ALA A 421 -5.39 6.71 8.48
C ALA A 421 -6.02 5.69 7.51
N GLY A 422 -5.33 5.39 6.40
CA GLY A 422 -5.81 4.42 5.42
C GLY A 422 -5.91 2.99 5.98
N ILE A 423 -4.90 2.54 6.71
CA ILE A 423 -4.89 1.24 7.41
C ILE A 423 -6.01 1.17 8.43
N ALA A 424 -6.23 2.22 9.23
CA ALA A 424 -7.32 2.22 10.20
C ALA A 424 -8.69 2.07 9.51
N LEU A 425 -8.92 2.77 8.39
CA LEU A 425 -10.15 2.68 7.62
C LEU A 425 -10.33 1.31 6.94
N VAL A 426 -9.28 0.75 6.35
CA VAL A 426 -9.33 -0.59 5.74
C VAL A 426 -9.50 -1.67 6.82
N ALA A 427 -8.81 -1.56 7.94
CA ALA A 427 -8.95 -2.46 9.09
C ALA A 427 -10.39 -2.47 9.60
N ALA A 428 -11.04 -1.31 9.69
CA ALA A 428 -12.46 -1.23 10.07
C ALA A 428 -13.39 -1.94 9.06
N ARG A 429 -13.09 -1.91 7.76
CA ARG A 429 -13.83 -2.67 6.73
C ARG A 429 -13.56 -4.18 6.82
N LEU A 430 -12.30 -4.57 7.04
CA LEU A 430 -11.90 -5.98 7.15
C LEU A 430 -12.41 -6.63 8.44
N ALA A 431 -12.41 -5.91 9.57
CA ALA A 431 -12.87 -6.41 10.87
C ALA A 431 -14.33 -6.90 10.86
N ARG A 432 -15.13 -6.44 9.89
CA ARG A 432 -16.52 -6.90 9.65
C ARG A 432 -16.62 -8.21 8.89
N LYS A 433 -15.54 -8.66 8.25
CA LYS A 433 -15.53 -9.74 7.27
C LYS A 433 -14.65 -10.91 7.69
N VAL A 434 -13.56 -10.66 8.39
CA VAL A 434 -12.51 -11.65 8.67
C VAL A 434 -12.64 -12.28 10.05
N ASN A 435 -12.16 -13.50 10.22
CA ASN A 435 -12.26 -14.26 11.46
C ASN A 435 -11.38 -13.68 12.57
N ARG A 436 -10.16 -13.22 12.27
CA ARG A 436 -9.26 -12.52 13.20
C ARG A 436 -8.51 -11.42 12.45
N LEU A 437 -8.31 -10.28 13.10
CA LEU A 437 -7.56 -9.17 12.52
C LEU A 437 -6.55 -8.63 13.53
N TYR A 438 -5.30 -8.50 13.13
CA TYR A 438 -4.22 -7.89 13.90
C TYR A 438 -3.64 -6.75 13.09
N VAL A 439 -3.47 -5.59 13.71
CA VAL A 439 -2.96 -4.40 13.04
C VAL A 439 -1.67 -3.95 13.72
N TYR A 440 -0.64 -3.64 12.93
CA TYR A 440 0.63 -3.12 13.43
C TYR A 440 1.11 -1.87 12.69
N ARG A 441 2.03 -1.18 13.35
CA ARG A 441 2.94 -0.19 12.78
C ARG A 441 4.37 -0.64 13.06
N TYR A 442 5.22 -0.64 12.05
CA TYR A 442 6.65 -0.93 12.23
C TYR A 442 7.42 0.40 12.30
N SER A 443 8.06 0.68 13.42
CA SER A 443 8.64 2.01 13.71
C SER A 443 10.09 1.97 14.18
N GLN A 444 10.79 0.86 13.90
CA GLN A 444 12.18 0.71 14.31
C GLN A 444 13.07 1.80 13.67
N PRO A 445 13.73 2.66 14.48
CA PRO A 445 14.60 3.71 13.96
C PRO A 445 15.84 3.13 13.28
N ALA A 446 16.45 3.95 12.40
CA ALA A 446 17.71 3.66 11.74
C ALA A 446 17.75 2.31 11.00
N GLY A 447 16.59 1.85 10.51
CA GLY A 447 16.50 0.67 9.66
C GLY A 447 17.04 0.90 8.26
N VAL A 448 17.20 -0.20 7.52
CA VAL A 448 17.63 -0.21 6.12
C VAL A 448 16.43 -0.47 5.21
N ASP A 449 16.37 0.24 4.08
CA ASP A 449 15.35 0.00 3.04
C ASP A 449 15.73 -1.16 2.10
N MET A 450 14.88 -1.45 1.12
CA MET A 450 15.12 -2.47 0.09
C MET A 450 16.31 -2.17 -0.84
N ASN A 451 16.94 -1.00 -0.73
CA ASN A 451 18.12 -0.60 -1.51
C ASN A 451 19.38 -0.47 -0.65
N GLY A 452 19.37 -0.89 0.61
CA GLY A 452 20.53 -0.81 1.48
C GLY A 452 20.78 0.57 2.11
N ARG A 453 19.86 1.52 1.98
CA ARG A 453 20.02 2.91 2.45
C ARG A 453 19.61 3.07 3.91
N ASN A 454 20.40 3.81 4.66
CA ASN A 454 20.12 4.19 6.04
C ASN A 454 20.43 5.68 6.23
N TYR A 455 19.41 6.48 6.52
CA TYR A 455 19.53 7.93 6.77
C TYR A 455 19.37 8.30 8.26
N ASN A 456 19.35 7.29 9.14
CA ASN A 456 19.19 7.46 10.58
C ASN A 456 17.92 8.26 10.94
N PHE A 457 16.79 7.97 10.30
CA PHE A 457 15.48 8.54 10.66
C PHE A 457 14.98 7.94 11.99
N SER A 458 14.06 8.64 12.68
CA SER A 458 13.54 8.15 13.97
C SER A 458 12.48 7.05 13.83
N GLY A 459 12.07 6.77 12.61
CA GLY A 459 11.17 5.68 12.25
C GLY A 459 11.78 4.78 11.18
N ALA A 460 10.94 3.88 10.67
CA ALA A 460 11.25 2.93 9.62
C ALA A 460 10.65 3.37 8.29
N ALA A 461 11.44 3.30 7.22
CA ALA A 461 10.99 3.61 5.87
C ALA A 461 10.37 2.39 5.19
N HIS A 462 9.74 2.61 4.03
CA HIS A 462 9.13 1.55 3.24
C HIS A 462 10.10 0.37 2.98
N GLY A 463 9.64 -0.85 3.26
CA GLY A 463 10.40 -2.09 3.06
C GLY A 463 11.36 -2.46 4.19
N THR A 464 11.56 -1.61 5.21
CA THR A 464 12.37 -1.98 6.38
C THR A 464 11.77 -3.15 7.15
N ASP A 465 10.44 -3.27 7.21
CA ASP A 465 9.76 -4.40 7.82
C ASP A 465 10.00 -5.71 7.05
N LEU A 466 10.02 -5.67 5.71
CA LEU A 466 10.40 -6.82 4.88
C LEU A 466 11.85 -7.27 5.13
N VAL A 467 12.80 -6.32 5.18
CA VAL A 467 14.21 -6.59 5.52
C VAL A 467 14.31 -7.21 6.91
N SER A 468 13.60 -6.66 7.88
CA SER A 468 13.54 -7.16 9.25
C SER A 468 12.98 -8.58 9.33
N MET A 469 11.91 -8.87 8.58
CA MET A 469 11.29 -10.19 8.55
C MET A 469 12.18 -11.25 7.90
N LEU A 470 12.86 -10.93 6.79
CA LEU A 470 13.70 -11.90 6.06
C LEU A 470 15.12 -12.00 6.63
N GLY A 471 15.56 -11.03 7.42
CA GLY A 471 16.77 -11.12 8.22
C GLY A 471 18.08 -10.94 7.44
N ASP A 472 19.13 -11.59 7.95
CA ASP A 472 20.52 -11.31 7.58
C ASP A 472 20.84 -11.56 6.10
N ALA A 473 20.26 -12.59 5.48
CA ALA A 473 20.49 -12.82 4.07
C ALA A 473 19.97 -11.69 3.18
N LEU A 474 18.78 -11.16 3.48
CA LEU A 474 18.27 -10.01 2.73
C LEU A 474 19.10 -8.77 3.05
N MET A 475 19.49 -8.56 4.31
CA MET A 475 20.40 -7.47 4.72
C MET A 475 21.73 -7.52 3.95
N LEU A 476 22.36 -8.70 3.83
CA LEU A 476 23.59 -8.90 3.06
C LEU A 476 23.40 -8.62 1.57
N GLN A 477 22.22 -8.94 1.03
CA GLN A 477 21.91 -8.69 -0.38
C GLN A 477 21.71 -7.21 -0.68
N VAL A 478 20.92 -6.50 0.15
CA VAL A 478 20.56 -5.09 -0.10
C VAL A 478 21.60 -4.11 0.45
N ALA A 479 22.08 -4.32 1.68
CA ALA A 479 22.97 -3.41 2.40
C ALA A 479 24.45 -3.78 2.28
N ARG A 480 24.78 -4.97 1.77
CA ARG A 480 26.16 -5.48 1.64
C ARG A 480 26.92 -5.53 2.97
N ARG A 481 26.20 -5.71 4.08
CA ARG A 481 26.74 -5.84 5.44
C ARG A 481 25.86 -6.77 6.28
N PRO A 482 26.38 -7.36 7.37
CA PRO A 482 25.55 -8.04 8.34
C PRO A 482 24.66 -7.05 9.11
N SER A 483 23.58 -7.56 9.71
CA SER A 483 22.74 -6.80 10.64
C SER A 483 23.49 -6.47 11.92
N THR A 484 23.23 -5.29 12.49
CA THR A 484 23.72 -4.91 13.81
C THR A 484 23.01 -5.70 14.92
N VAL A 485 23.51 -5.63 16.15
CA VAL A 485 22.89 -6.32 17.30
C VAL A 485 21.44 -5.86 17.50
N ASP A 486 21.17 -4.56 17.40
CA ASP A 486 19.82 -4.02 17.61
C ASP A 486 18.87 -4.34 16.44
N GLU A 487 19.38 -4.32 15.20
CA GLU A 487 18.63 -4.80 14.03
C GLU A 487 18.25 -6.29 14.18
N LYS A 488 19.18 -7.13 14.68
CA LYS A 488 18.91 -8.55 14.93
C LYS A 488 17.85 -8.78 15.99
N LYS A 489 17.86 -8.03 17.09
CA LYS A 489 16.84 -8.15 18.16
C LYS A 489 15.44 -7.93 17.62
N VAL A 490 15.23 -6.83 16.90
CA VAL A 490 13.90 -6.47 16.37
C VAL A 490 13.48 -7.40 15.24
N SER A 491 14.43 -7.80 14.37
CA SER A 491 14.21 -8.81 13.33
C SER A 491 13.69 -10.13 13.91
N GLN A 492 14.31 -10.63 14.98
CA GLN A 492 13.88 -11.86 15.65
C GLN A 492 12.48 -11.73 16.27
N VAL A 493 12.19 -10.61 16.93
CA VAL A 493 10.86 -10.34 17.50
C VAL A 493 9.79 -10.28 16.40
N PHE A 494 10.03 -9.51 15.34
CA PHE A 494 9.06 -9.35 14.26
C PHE A 494 8.84 -10.66 13.49
N ARG A 495 9.91 -11.38 13.16
CA ARG A 495 9.81 -12.69 12.51
C ARG A 495 9.10 -13.72 13.37
N ARG A 496 9.26 -13.68 14.70
CA ARG A 496 8.47 -14.50 15.64
C ARG A 496 6.98 -14.19 15.55
N TYR A 497 6.58 -12.92 15.52
CA TYR A 497 5.18 -12.55 15.34
C TYR A 497 4.59 -13.05 14.02
N VAL A 498 5.33 -12.90 12.92
CA VAL A 498 4.94 -13.41 11.60
C VAL A 498 4.77 -14.94 11.64
N THR A 499 5.76 -15.67 12.16
CA THR A 499 5.75 -17.14 12.18
C THR A 499 4.70 -17.71 13.12
N ASN A 500 4.46 -17.08 14.28
CA ASN A 500 3.36 -17.42 15.17
C ASN A 500 2.01 -17.21 14.49
N PHE A 501 1.82 -16.08 13.81
CA PHE A 501 0.58 -15.83 13.08
C PHE A 501 0.35 -16.88 11.98
N VAL A 502 1.39 -17.24 11.25
CA VAL A 502 1.35 -18.31 10.23
C VAL A 502 0.99 -19.67 10.84
N LYS A 503 1.46 -19.99 12.05
CA LYS A 503 1.20 -21.28 12.72
C LYS A 503 -0.16 -21.34 13.42
N PHE A 504 -0.53 -20.26 14.10
CA PHE A 504 -1.60 -20.26 15.12
C PHE A 504 -2.74 -19.28 14.83
N GLY A 505 -2.58 -18.39 13.84
CA GLY A 505 -3.56 -17.32 13.56
C GLY A 505 -3.57 -16.23 14.63
N SER A 506 -2.50 -16.11 15.41
CA SER A 506 -2.23 -15.03 16.37
C SER A 506 -0.73 -14.76 16.37
N PRO A 507 -0.28 -13.48 16.40
CA PRO A 507 1.15 -13.16 16.46
C PRO A 507 1.79 -13.56 17.81
N GLU A 508 1.01 -13.66 18.88
CA GLU A 508 1.50 -14.02 20.21
C GLU A 508 0.42 -14.74 21.05
N ASP A 509 0.86 -15.47 22.08
CA ASP A 509 0.02 -16.25 22.99
C ASP A 509 -0.45 -15.43 24.22
N ASP A 510 0.28 -14.37 24.61
CA ASP A 510 0.13 -13.66 25.90
C ASP A 510 -0.89 -12.51 25.90
N ASN A 511 -1.79 -12.43 24.91
CA ASN A 511 -2.81 -11.37 24.75
C ASN A 511 -2.27 -9.91 24.75
N LEU A 512 -0.95 -9.68 24.66
CA LEU A 512 -0.37 -8.33 24.57
C LEU A 512 -0.72 -7.67 23.23
N TRP A 513 -0.62 -8.42 22.15
CA TRP A 513 -1.10 -8.00 20.84
C TRP A 513 -2.59 -8.32 20.70
N LEU A 514 -3.42 -7.36 21.09
CA LEU A 514 -4.87 -7.49 21.02
C LEU A 514 -5.39 -7.54 19.57
N ARG A 515 -6.38 -8.40 19.34
CA ARG A 515 -7.16 -8.43 18.11
C ARG A 515 -7.86 -7.09 17.89
N TYR A 516 -7.78 -6.57 16.68
CA TYR A 516 -8.49 -5.38 16.24
C TYR A 516 -9.99 -5.66 16.05
N LYS A 517 -10.83 -4.82 16.66
CA LYS A 517 -12.29 -4.83 16.54
C LYS A 517 -12.80 -3.54 15.92
N ILE A 518 -14.03 -3.58 15.42
CA ILE A 518 -14.70 -2.39 14.88
C ILE A 518 -14.79 -1.33 15.99
N GLY A 519 -14.29 -0.13 15.70
CA GLY A 519 -14.25 0.98 16.67
C GLY A 519 -12.95 1.06 17.46
N ASP A 520 -12.06 0.07 17.37
CA ASP A 520 -10.72 0.18 17.95
C ASP A 520 -9.85 1.15 17.14
N ALA A 521 -8.98 1.88 17.83
CA ALA A 521 -7.84 2.60 17.24
C ALA A 521 -6.50 1.92 17.59
N LYS A 522 -6.55 0.70 18.11
CA LYS A 522 -5.38 -0.01 18.64
C LYS A 522 -4.55 -0.59 17.50
N ILE A 523 -3.39 0.01 17.29
CA ILE A 523 -2.37 -0.45 16.35
C ILE A 523 -1.15 -0.80 17.20
N TYR A 524 -0.68 -2.05 17.08
CA TYR A 524 0.48 -2.50 17.85
C TYR A 524 1.76 -1.96 17.23
N ASP A 525 2.60 -1.32 18.03
CA ASP A 525 3.82 -0.67 17.53
C ASP A 525 5.03 -1.59 17.72
N ILE A 526 5.76 -1.87 16.64
CA ILE A 526 6.90 -2.79 16.63
C ILE A 526 8.19 -1.98 16.52
N HIS A 527 8.97 -1.98 17.60
CA HIS A 527 10.28 -1.35 17.72
C HIS A 527 11.03 -1.94 18.93
N ASP A 528 12.33 -1.63 19.06
CA ASP A 528 13.12 -1.96 20.27
C ASP A 528 12.67 -1.08 21.46
N VAL A 529 12.13 -1.72 22.50
CA VAL A 529 11.59 -1.07 23.71
C VAL A 529 12.64 -0.23 24.45
N ASP A 530 13.92 -0.61 24.36
CA ASP A 530 15.01 0.16 24.99
C ASP A 530 15.37 1.43 24.20
N ALA A 531 15.13 1.43 22.88
CA ALA A 531 15.29 2.59 22.00
C ALA A 531 14.07 3.54 22.02
N ALA A 532 12.91 3.05 22.50
CA ALA A 532 11.61 3.71 22.50
C ALA A 532 11.49 4.99 23.33
N LYS A 533 12.49 5.31 24.17
CA LYS A 533 12.48 6.50 25.05
C LYS A 533 12.48 7.85 24.31
N THR A 534 12.39 7.86 22.98
CA THR A 534 12.60 9.05 22.14
C THR A 534 11.47 9.36 21.14
N SER A 535 10.40 8.56 21.05
CA SER A 535 9.28 8.81 20.13
C SER A 535 8.06 9.42 20.82
N SER A 536 7.67 10.65 20.44
CA SER A 536 6.44 11.32 20.91
C SER A 536 5.17 10.95 20.14
N HIS A 537 5.28 10.11 19.10
CA HIS A 537 4.20 9.79 18.17
C HIS A 537 3.76 8.33 18.33
N SER A 538 2.55 8.11 18.85
CA SER A 538 1.92 6.78 18.84
C SER A 538 1.01 6.61 17.63
N ALA A 539 0.87 5.38 17.13
CA ALA A 539 0.01 5.09 15.97
C ALA A 539 -1.45 5.53 16.20
N GLU A 540 -1.92 5.40 17.43
CA GLU A 540 -3.25 5.85 17.84
C GLU A 540 -3.41 7.38 17.75
N ARG A 541 -2.38 8.14 18.14
CA ARG A 541 -2.38 9.60 18.06
C ARG A 541 -2.46 10.07 16.60
N ASP A 542 -1.64 9.48 15.73
CA ASP A 542 -1.65 9.77 14.29
C ASP A 542 -3.04 9.54 13.68
N VAL A 543 -3.62 8.36 13.93
CA VAL A 543 -4.95 8.01 13.40
C VAL A 543 -6.04 8.95 13.91
N ARG A 544 -6.06 9.25 15.22
CA ARG A 544 -7.04 10.17 15.81
C ARG A 544 -6.91 11.59 15.28
N PHE A 545 -5.68 12.05 15.07
CA PHE A 545 -5.44 13.39 14.52
C PHE A 545 -6.12 13.55 13.15
N TRP A 546 -5.87 12.62 12.24
CA TRP A 546 -6.42 12.69 10.87
C TRP A 546 -7.91 12.35 10.79
N LEU A 547 -8.39 11.35 11.55
CA LEU A 547 -9.76 10.84 11.41
C LEU A 547 -10.78 11.45 12.40
N GLN A 548 -10.33 12.14 13.45
CA GLN A 548 -11.21 12.74 14.46
C GLN A 548 -10.94 14.24 14.62
N TYR A 549 -9.72 14.62 15.01
CA TYR A 549 -9.40 16.01 15.35
C TYR A 549 -9.58 16.99 14.18
N LEU A 550 -8.98 16.71 13.02
CA LEU A 550 -9.09 17.60 11.86
C LEU A 550 -10.54 17.75 11.35
N PRO A 551 -11.32 16.66 11.18
CA PRO A 551 -12.75 16.78 10.85
C PRO A 551 -13.56 17.60 11.86
N GLU A 552 -13.33 17.43 13.17
CA GLU A 552 -13.99 18.22 14.22
C GLU A 552 -13.60 19.69 14.14
N LEU A 553 -12.33 19.99 13.88
CA LEU A 553 -11.84 21.35 13.68
C LEU A 553 -12.51 22.01 12.47
N VAL A 554 -12.69 21.30 11.35
CA VAL A 554 -13.43 21.81 10.17
C VAL A 554 -14.88 22.15 10.53
N ASN A 555 -15.55 21.29 11.29
CA ASN A 555 -16.93 21.53 11.70
C ASN A 555 -17.02 22.76 12.61
N LEU A 556 -16.05 22.96 13.51
CA LEU A 556 -15.99 24.13 14.38
C LEU A 556 -15.81 25.42 13.58
N ILE A 557 -14.87 25.45 12.62
CA ILE A 557 -14.64 26.62 11.73
C ILE A 557 -15.93 27.02 11.03
N GLN A 558 -16.60 26.04 10.40
CA GLN A 558 -17.85 26.28 9.68
C GLN A 558 -18.98 26.77 10.60
N SER A 559 -19.00 26.31 11.86
CA SER A 559 -19.98 26.77 12.84
C SER A 559 -19.75 28.23 13.26
N VAL A 560 -18.48 28.62 13.44
CA VAL A 560 -18.10 29.99 13.79
C VAL A 560 -18.44 30.94 12.64
N GLU A 561 -18.08 30.60 11.40
CA GLU A 561 -18.43 31.41 10.23
C GLU A 561 -19.94 31.57 10.05
N LYS A 562 -20.73 30.50 10.24
CA LYS A 562 -22.20 30.59 10.21
C LYS A 562 -22.73 31.51 11.31
N THR A 563 -22.12 31.49 12.49
CA THR A 563 -22.50 32.36 13.61
C THR A 563 -22.13 33.81 13.31
N GLU A 564 -20.95 34.07 12.76
CA GLU A 564 -20.52 35.40 12.33
C GLU A 564 -21.39 35.95 11.20
N GLN A 565 -21.84 35.11 10.26
CA GLN A 565 -22.80 35.49 9.21
C GLN A 565 -24.18 35.85 9.80
N LEU A 566 -24.59 35.22 10.91
CA LEU A 566 -25.82 35.56 11.63
C LEU A 566 -25.67 36.86 12.44
N THR A 567 -24.48 37.13 13.00
CA THR A 567 -24.19 38.33 13.80
C THR A 567 -23.64 39.49 12.98
N GLY A 568 -23.46 39.32 11.67
CA GLY A 568 -23.06 40.38 10.74
C GLY A 568 -24.08 41.52 10.69
N PRO A 569 -23.69 42.72 10.21
CA PRO A 569 -24.43 43.98 10.39
C PRO A 569 -25.80 44.09 9.68
N LYS A 570 -26.41 42.97 9.26
CA LYS A 570 -27.80 42.92 8.81
C LYS A 570 -28.80 43.07 9.96
N GLY A 571 -28.40 42.81 11.21
CA GLY A 571 -29.24 43.04 12.39
C GLY A 571 -29.53 44.52 12.67
N ASP A 572 -28.59 45.41 12.33
CA ASP A 572 -28.69 46.84 12.67
C ASP A 572 -29.56 47.62 11.67
N ASN A 573 -29.62 47.18 10.41
CA ASN A 573 -30.46 47.79 9.38
C ASN A 573 -31.96 47.48 9.56
N ARG A 574 -32.33 46.33 10.14
CA ARG A 574 -33.74 46.02 10.43
C ARG A 574 -34.30 46.84 11.58
N PHE A 575 -33.51 47.04 12.64
CA PHE A 575 -33.91 47.91 13.76
C PHE A 575 -33.94 49.38 13.35
N ARG A 576 -32.95 49.86 12.58
CA ARG A 576 -32.95 51.23 12.04
C ARG A 576 -34.12 51.49 11.09
N GLY A 577 -34.44 50.57 10.19
CA GLY A 577 -35.59 50.69 9.28
C GLY A 577 -36.92 50.79 10.03
N GLY A 578 -37.11 49.98 11.08
CA GLY A 578 -38.30 50.04 11.93
C GLY A 578 -38.42 51.36 12.71
N VAL A 579 -37.32 51.87 13.25
CA VAL A 579 -37.31 53.16 13.97
C VAL A 579 -37.59 54.34 13.03
N PHE A 580 -36.99 54.36 11.83
CA PHE A 580 -37.27 55.42 10.84
C PHE A 580 -38.72 55.39 10.36
N ALA A 581 -39.31 54.21 10.16
CA ALA A 581 -40.72 54.09 9.82
C ALA A 581 -41.64 54.60 10.94
N MET A 582 -41.35 54.25 12.20
CA MET A 582 -42.11 54.73 13.36
C MET A 582 -42.00 56.25 13.54
N CYS A 583 -40.80 56.82 13.40
CA CYS A 583 -40.60 58.27 13.43
C CYS A 583 -41.33 58.98 12.28
N GLY A 584 -41.34 58.39 11.08
CA GLY A 584 -42.07 58.92 9.92
C GLY A 584 -43.59 58.95 10.15
N VAL A 585 -44.17 57.88 10.71
CA VAL A 585 -45.59 57.83 11.06
C VAL A 585 -45.94 58.83 12.15
N ALA A 586 -45.10 58.95 13.19
CA ALA A 586 -45.31 59.93 14.26
C ALA A 586 -45.27 61.39 13.75
N LEU A 587 -44.33 61.71 12.86
CA LEU A 587 -44.25 63.03 12.21
C LEU A 587 -45.47 63.31 11.32
N ALA A 588 -45.94 62.33 10.56
CA ALA A 588 -47.14 62.47 9.73
C ALA A 588 -48.40 62.71 10.59
N LEU A 589 -48.54 62.00 11.71
CA LEU A 589 -49.64 62.19 12.65
C LEU A 589 -49.58 63.55 13.34
N LEU A 590 -48.38 64.03 13.73
CA LEU A 590 -48.19 65.37 14.29
C LEU A 590 -48.54 66.47 13.28
N LEU A 591 -48.14 66.31 12.01
CA LEU A 591 -48.51 67.24 10.95
C LEU A 591 -50.02 67.25 10.71
N LEU A 592 -50.68 66.09 10.70
CA LEU A 592 -52.14 65.99 10.61
C LEU A 592 -52.85 66.65 11.80
N LEU A 593 -52.33 66.49 13.02
CA LEU A 593 -52.84 67.17 14.20
C LEU A 593 -52.67 68.68 14.11
N CYS A 594 -51.52 69.17 13.65
CA CYS A 594 -51.28 70.59 13.41
C CYS A 594 -52.24 71.15 12.35
N VAL A 595 -52.46 70.43 11.25
CA VAL A 595 -53.44 70.82 10.21
C VAL A 595 -54.85 70.84 10.78
N CYS A 596 -55.26 69.83 11.55
CA CYS A 596 -56.55 69.81 12.23
C CYS A 596 -56.71 70.98 13.21
N ALA A 597 -55.67 71.29 13.99
CA ALA A 597 -55.67 72.43 14.91
C ALA A 597 -55.78 73.78 14.17
N ILE A 598 -55.10 73.94 13.02
CA ILE A 598 -55.21 75.13 12.18
C ILE A 598 -56.61 75.25 11.58
N LEU A 599 -57.19 74.15 11.10
CA LEU A 599 -58.55 74.12 10.53
C LEU A 599 -59.60 74.43 11.60
N LEU A 600 -59.49 73.84 12.80
CA LEU A 600 -60.37 74.14 13.93
C LEU A 600 -60.21 75.59 14.41
N HIS A 601 -58.98 76.13 14.42
CA HIS A 601 -58.75 77.53 14.76
C HIS A 601 -59.38 78.46 13.71
N ARG A 602 -59.25 78.16 12.41
CA ARG A 602 -59.90 78.89 11.31
C ARG A 602 -61.43 78.81 11.36
N GLN A 603 -62.00 77.68 11.76
CA GLN A 603 -63.44 77.53 11.91
C GLN A 603 -63.96 78.33 13.12
N ARG A 604 -63.18 78.38 14.21
CA ARG A 604 -63.48 79.21 15.39
C ARG A 604 -63.37 80.71 15.11
N SER A 605 -62.38 81.15 14.32
CA SER A 605 -62.24 82.57 13.94
C SER A 605 -63.25 83.04 12.88
N ARG A 606 -63.79 82.12 12.05
CA ARG A 606 -64.95 82.40 11.19
C ARG A 606 -66.27 82.55 11.95
N HIS A 607 -66.44 81.88 13.10
CA HIS A 607 -67.60 82.09 13.96
C HIS A 607 -67.58 83.40 14.76
N PHE A 608 -66.41 84.04 14.92
CA PHE A 608 -66.28 85.34 15.59
C PHE A 608 -66.37 86.55 14.64
N THR A 609 -66.39 86.35 13.32
CA THR A 609 -66.45 87.42 12.31
C THR A 609 -67.83 87.61 11.66
N VAL A 610 -68.84 86.81 12.04
CA VAL A 610 -70.25 86.99 11.60
C VAL A 610 -71.07 87.77 12.65
N ALA A 611 -70.46 88.22 13.75
CA ALA A 611 -71.14 88.98 14.82
C ALA A 611 -70.85 90.49 14.81
N ASN A 612 -70.11 91.01 13.82
CA ASN A 612 -69.84 92.44 13.65
C ASN A 612 -69.92 92.77 12.15
N ASP A 613 -71.12 93.07 11.66
CA ASP A 613 -71.43 94.08 10.63
C ASP A 613 -72.92 93.97 10.26
N ASP A 614 -73.77 94.17 11.27
CA ASP A 614 -75.11 94.73 11.10
C ASP A 614 -74.99 96.23 11.44
N HIS A 615 -74.93 97.09 10.42
CA HIS A 615 -75.75 98.31 10.29
C HIS A 615 -75.27 99.24 9.17
N HIS A 616 -76.27 99.60 8.36
CA HIS A 616 -76.48 100.82 7.58
C HIS A 616 -75.68 102.07 7.96
#